data_AF-F7JVS7-F1
#
_entry.id   AF-F7JVS7-F1
#
_cell.length_a   1.000
_cell.length_b   1.000
_cell.length_c   1.000
_cell.angle_alpha   90.00
_cell.angle_beta   90.00
_cell.angle_gamma   90.00
#
_symmetry.space_group_name_H-M   'P 1'
#
loop_
_entity.id
_entity.type
_entity.pdbx_description
1 polymer ?
#
loop_
_entity_poly.entity_id
_entity_poly.type
_entity_poly.pdbx_seq_one_letter_code
_entity_poly.pdbx_strand_id
1 'polypeptide(L)'
;MEKEFLGKDKIMDEQKVKRINELYRKSKAEGLTDAEKKEQKILRQEYIDAFKRNLRSQLNNIDVEEKDGTIVNLGEKFGNKAGH
;
A
#
# COMPACT_ATOMS: atom_id res chain seq x y z
N MET A 1 7.18 15.31 8.51
CA MET A 1 6.46 14.08 8.87
C MET A 1 5.95 13.30 7.65
N GLU A 2 5.23 13.92 6.69
CA GLU A 2 4.68 13.17 5.52
C GLU A 2 5.73 12.65 4.52
N LYS A 3 6.94 13.25 4.45
CA LYS A 3 7.99 12.79 3.52
C LYS A 3 8.68 11.49 3.96
N GLU A 4 8.48 11.02 5.19
CA GLU A 4 9.22 9.88 5.75
C GLU A 4 8.49 8.53 5.62
N PHE A 5 7.18 8.53 5.36
CA PHE A 5 6.38 7.30 5.42
C PHE A 5 6.47 6.42 4.16
N LEU A 6 6.84 6.98 3.01
CA LEU A 6 6.78 6.30 1.71
C LEU A 6 8.12 5.71 1.21
N GLY A 7 9.22 5.89 1.94
CA GLY A 7 10.58 5.65 1.41
C GLY A 7 11.39 4.50 2.01
N LYS A 8 10.89 3.80 3.05
CA LYS A 8 11.69 2.76 3.73
C LYS A 8 11.39 1.33 3.25
N ASP A 9 10.17 1.06 2.80
CA ASP A 9 9.81 -0.22 2.19
C ASP A 9 9.77 -0.07 0.66
N LYS A 10 10.52 -0.92 -0.05
CA LYS A 10 10.57 -0.94 -1.52
C LYS A 10 9.29 -1.55 -2.10
N ILE A 11 8.16 -0.85 -1.93
CA ILE A 11 6.83 -1.27 -2.37
C ILE A 11 6.70 -1.16 -3.90
N MET A 12 7.28 -0.13 -4.51
CA MET A 12 7.31 0.07 -5.96
C MET A 12 8.53 0.91 -6.36
N ASP A 13 8.66 1.20 -7.67
CA ASP A 13 9.74 2.03 -8.19
C ASP A 13 9.80 3.42 -7.52
N GLU A 14 10.99 3.82 -7.08
CA GLU A 14 11.21 5.06 -6.33
C GLU A 14 10.82 6.31 -7.11
N GLN A 15 10.98 6.32 -8.45
CA GLN A 15 10.61 7.46 -9.28
C GLN A 15 9.10 7.64 -9.30
N LYS A 16 8.35 6.54 -9.37
CA LYS A 16 6.90 6.60 -9.30
C LYS A 16 6.41 7.06 -7.91
N VAL A 17 7.07 6.66 -6.82
CA VAL A 17 6.76 7.16 -5.47
C VAL A 17 7.05 8.66 -5.35
N LYS A 18 8.19 9.13 -5.88
CA LYS A 18 8.51 10.57 -5.97
C LYS A 18 7.42 11.31 -6.74
N ARG A 19 6.98 10.77 -7.87
CA ARG A 19 5.91 11.35 -8.69
C ARG A 19 4.58 11.46 -7.95
N ILE A 20 4.18 10.44 -7.18
CA ILE A 20 2.98 10.50 -6.32
C ILE A 20 3.08 11.67 -5.32
N ASN A 21 4.25 11.85 -4.71
CA ASN A 21 4.51 12.91 -3.73
C ASN A 21 4.53 14.31 -4.38
N GLU A 22 5.06 14.44 -5.58
CA GLU A 22 5.01 15.68 -6.36
C GLU A 22 3.56 16.08 -6.68
N LEU A 23 2.78 15.15 -7.23
CA LEU A 23 1.36 15.35 -7.54
C LEU A 23 0.56 15.67 -6.26
N TYR A 24 0.90 15.06 -5.12
CA TYR A 24 0.27 15.38 -3.85
C TYR A 24 0.54 16.83 -3.42
N ARG A 25 1.80 17.28 -3.46
CA ARG A 25 2.16 18.66 -3.11
C ARG A 25 1.51 19.66 -4.05
N LYS A 26 1.52 19.39 -5.35
CA LYS A 26 0.87 20.22 -6.37
C LYS A 26 -0.64 20.32 -6.13
N SER A 27 -1.30 19.18 -5.87
CA SER A 27 -2.72 19.14 -5.50
C SER A 27 -3.07 20.00 -4.28
N LYS A 28 -2.16 20.13 -3.31
CA LYS A 28 -2.36 20.92 -2.08
C LYS A 28 -2.10 22.41 -2.29
N ALA A 29 -1.18 22.76 -3.18
CA ALA A 29 -0.78 24.14 -3.43
C ALA A 29 -1.70 24.84 -4.44
N GLU A 30 -1.85 24.26 -5.63
CA GLU A 30 -2.53 24.89 -6.78
C GLU A 30 -3.63 24.02 -7.40
N GLY A 31 -3.74 22.77 -6.96
CA GLY A 31 -4.65 21.79 -7.55
C GLY A 31 -4.01 20.98 -8.68
N LEU A 32 -4.76 20.04 -9.25
CA LEU A 32 -4.31 19.19 -10.36
C LEU A 32 -5.17 19.41 -11.59
N THR A 33 -4.53 19.37 -12.76
CA THR A 33 -5.24 19.19 -14.03
C THR A 33 -5.89 17.82 -14.11
N ASP A 34 -6.85 17.62 -15.00
CA ASP A 34 -7.54 16.32 -15.11
C ASP A 34 -6.62 15.20 -15.59
N ALA A 35 -5.63 15.51 -16.42
CA ALA A 35 -4.56 14.58 -16.79
C ALA A 35 -3.74 14.15 -15.57
N GLU A 36 -3.34 15.10 -14.72
CA GLU A 36 -2.58 14.81 -13.50
C GLU A 36 -3.40 14.05 -12.45
N LYS A 37 -4.71 14.33 -12.32
CA LYS A 37 -5.61 13.54 -11.47
C LYS A 37 -5.65 12.09 -11.92
N LYS A 38 -5.75 11.86 -13.25
CA LYS A 38 -5.75 10.52 -13.83
C LYS A 38 -4.42 9.81 -13.58
N GLU A 39 -3.31 10.50 -13.80
CA GLU A 39 -1.96 9.99 -13.51
C GLU A 39 -1.83 9.61 -12.02
N GLN A 40 -2.21 10.52 -11.11
CA GLN A 40 -2.14 10.29 -9.68
C GLN A 40 -2.99 9.09 -9.25
N LYS A 41 -4.18 8.93 -9.83
CA LYS A 41 -5.07 7.80 -9.53
C LYS A 41 -4.42 6.47 -9.95
N ILE A 42 -3.83 6.41 -11.14
CA ILE A 42 -3.15 5.21 -11.64
C ILE A 42 -1.98 4.84 -10.74
N LEU A 43 -1.11 5.81 -10.44
CA LEU A 43 0.07 5.59 -9.60
C LEU A 43 -0.30 5.16 -8.18
N ARG A 44 -1.34 5.76 -7.59
CA ARG A 44 -1.83 5.37 -6.26
C ARG A 44 -2.43 3.98 -6.24
N GLN A 45 -3.17 3.60 -7.29
CA GLN A 45 -3.72 2.26 -7.40
C GLN A 45 -2.59 1.21 -7.47
N GLU A 46 -1.58 1.46 -8.30
CA GLU A 46 -0.40 0.59 -8.41
C GLU A 46 0.32 0.43 -7.06
N TYR A 47 0.52 1.54 -6.33
CA TYR A 47 1.10 1.51 -4.98
C TYR A 47 0.27 0.66 -4.02
N ILE A 48 -1.05 0.87 -3.97
CA ILE A 48 -1.96 0.13 -3.08
C ILE A 48 -1.91 -1.36 -3.39
N ASP A 49 -1.90 -1.74 -4.66
CA ASP A 49 -1.87 -3.15 -5.05
C ASP A 49 -0.53 -3.80 -4.68
N ALA A 50 0.58 -3.10 -4.88
CA ALA A 50 1.90 -3.56 -4.44
C ALA A 50 1.99 -3.68 -2.92
N PHE A 51 1.47 -2.69 -2.20
CA PHE A 51 1.41 -2.69 -0.74
C PHE A 51 0.57 -3.87 -0.21
N LYS A 52 -0.63 -4.10 -0.78
CA LYS A 52 -1.49 -5.23 -0.42
C LYS A 52 -0.81 -6.57 -0.65
N ARG A 53 -0.09 -6.74 -1.77
CA ARG A 53 0.68 -7.97 -2.05
C ARG A 53 1.77 -8.18 -1.00
N ASN A 54 2.54 -7.14 -0.69
CA ASN A 54 3.59 -7.20 0.32
C ASN A 54 3.01 -7.53 1.71
N LEU A 55 1.94 -6.85 2.12
CA LEU A 55 1.26 -7.10 3.39
C LEU A 55 0.73 -8.54 3.50
N ARG A 56 0.09 -9.06 2.44
CA ARG A 56 -0.36 -10.47 2.41
C ARG A 56 0.81 -11.43 2.60
N SER A 57 1.94 -11.18 1.94
CA SER A 57 3.15 -11.99 2.11
C SER A 57 3.67 -11.94 3.54
N GLN A 58 3.61 -10.79 4.21
CA GLN A 58 4.01 -10.69 5.62
C GLN A 58 3.06 -11.49 6.52
N LEU A 59 1.74 -11.33 6.34
CA LEU A 59 0.73 -12.03 7.14
C LEU A 59 0.80 -13.55 7.01
N ASN A 60 1.11 -14.07 5.80
CA ASN A 60 1.28 -15.51 5.57
C ASN A 60 2.39 -16.14 6.42
N ASN A 61 3.34 -15.33 6.92
CA ASN A 61 4.45 -15.80 7.75
C ASN A 61 4.27 -15.48 9.24
N ILE A 62 3.08 -15.07 9.67
CA ILE A 62 2.80 -14.74 11.07
C ILE A 62 1.76 -15.73 11.60
N ASP A 63 2.17 -16.49 12.60
CA ASP A 63 1.30 -17.32 13.43
C ASP A 63 1.05 -16.63 14.76
N VAL A 64 -0.20 -16.65 15.22
CA VAL A 64 -0.62 -16.06 16.50
C VAL A 64 -1.28 -17.13 17.35
N GLU A 65 -0.83 -17.25 18.60
CA GLU A 65 -1.50 -18.03 19.63
C GLU A 65 -2.63 -17.19 20.25
N GLU A 66 -3.85 -17.67 20.13
CA GLU A 66 -5.05 -17.06 20.71
C GLU A 66 -5.17 -17.42 22.21
N LYS A 67 -6.05 -16.74 22.94
CA LYS A 67 -6.20 -16.95 24.40
C LYS A 67 -6.60 -18.37 24.81
N ASP A 68 -7.20 -19.12 23.90
CA ASP A 68 -7.61 -20.51 24.09
C ASP A 68 -6.50 -21.52 23.75
N GLY A 69 -5.29 -21.04 23.39
CA GLY A 69 -4.14 -21.85 23.01
C GLY A 69 -4.16 -22.32 21.55
N THR A 70 -5.14 -21.90 20.74
CA THR A 70 -5.15 -22.22 19.30
C THR A 70 -4.13 -21.37 18.56
N ILE A 71 -3.39 -21.98 17.63
CA ILE A 71 -2.45 -21.27 16.75
C ILE A 71 -3.16 -20.99 15.44
N VAL A 72 -3.16 -19.71 15.04
CA VAL A 72 -3.81 -19.25 13.80
C VAL A 72 -2.81 -18.50 12.93
N ASN A 73 -2.66 -18.95 11.69
CA ASN A 73 -1.93 -18.21 10.68
C ASN A 73 -2.75 -16.99 10.22
N LEU A 74 -2.17 -15.79 10.32
CA LEU A 74 -2.88 -14.56 9.97
C LEU A 74 -3.13 -14.43 8.46
N GLY A 75 -2.24 -14.95 7.64
CA GLY A 75 -2.42 -15.04 6.20
C GLY A 75 -3.62 -15.87 5.81
N GLU A 76 -3.82 -17.02 6.44
CA GLU A 76 -4.98 -17.88 6.18
C GLU A 76 -6.29 -17.27 6.69
N LYS A 77 -6.28 -16.73 7.92
CA LYS A 77 -7.46 -16.11 8.55
C LYS A 77 -7.98 -14.88 7.80
N PHE A 78 -7.09 -14.06 7.23
CA PHE A 78 -7.46 -12.82 6.55
C PHE A 78 -7.29 -12.85 5.02
N GLY A 79 -6.58 -13.85 4.48
CA GLY A 79 -6.29 -13.98 3.05
C GLY A 79 -7.46 -14.54 2.23
N ASN A 80 -8.37 -15.32 2.85
CA ASN A 80 -9.43 -16.06 2.15
C ASN A 80 -10.83 -15.41 2.18
N LYS A 81 -10.98 -14.15 2.56
CA LYS A 81 -12.26 -13.44 2.40
C LYS A 81 -12.38 -12.84 0.99
N ALA A 82 -12.88 -13.67 0.08
CA ALA A 82 -13.58 -13.36 -1.18
C ALA A 82 -12.91 -12.37 -2.16
N GLY A 83 -12.53 -12.89 -3.34
CA GLY A 83 -12.17 -12.09 -4.50
C GLY A 83 -11.80 -12.94 -5.71
N HIS A 84 -12.74 -13.78 -6.17
CA HIS A 84 -12.89 -14.08 -7.60
C HIS A 84 -13.66 -12.94 -8.26
#